data_AF-A0A819EYY7-F1
#
_entry.id   AF-A0A819EYY7-F1
#
_cell.length_a   1.000
_cell.length_b   1.000
_cell.length_c   1.000
_cell.angle_alpha   90.00
_cell.angle_beta   90.00
_cell.angle_gamma   90.00
#
_symmetry.space_group_name_H-M   'P 1'
#
loop_
_entity.id
_entity.type
_entity.pdbx_description
1 polymer ?
#
loop_
_entity_poly.entity_id
_entity_poly.type
_entity_poly.pdbx_seq_one_letter_code
_entity_poly.pdbx_strand_id
1 'polypeptide(L)'
;MSNTNTIKIGTHNGHFHCDEIFACFLLKSLPRYADAEIIRTRDPKILAECDTVVDVGGIFNAEQKRFDHHQKTFTDTFHSLRPEKPWTIKLSSAGLIYVHFGQEILKELLKKETMDDSVKDHLSKILFDKLYENFVQEIDAIDNGVDIGENMKYRISTNLSARVGYFNPAWNDPNPTEKEETGFKQAMELIGNEFLDRFHDYIHRWWPARSLLEQAIAKRFD
;
A
#
# COMPACT_ATOMS: atom_id res chain seq x y z
N MET A 1 22.02 -18.01 -22.40
CA MET A 1 21.30 -16.74 -22.64
C MET A 1 20.11 -16.74 -21.68
N SER A 2 20.23 -16.08 -20.52
CA SER A 2 19.14 -16.05 -19.54
C SER A 2 18.10 -15.05 -20.02
N ASN A 3 17.08 -15.54 -20.70
CA ASN A 3 15.84 -14.79 -20.89
C ASN A 3 15.11 -14.76 -19.54
N THR A 4 15.59 -13.95 -18.59
CA THR A 4 14.80 -13.60 -17.42
C THR A 4 13.79 -12.57 -17.90
N ASN A 5 12.58 -13.02 -18.22
CA ASN A 5 11.48 -12.12 -18.53
C ASN A 5 11.26 -11.25 -17.27
N THR A 6 11.58 -9.96 -17.34
CA THR A 6 11.39 -9.03 -16.23
C THR A 6 9.91 -8.96 -15.89
N ILE A 7 9.56 -9.14 -14.62
CA ILE A 7 8.18 -9.03 -14.15
C ILE A 7 7.66 -7.62 -14.43
N LYS A 8 6.42 -7.49 -14.93
CA LYS A 8 5.78 -6.22 -15.27
C LYS A 8 4.59 -5.93 -14.36
N ILE A 9 4.58 -4.72 -13.79
CA ILE A 9 3.44 -4.16 -13.05
C ILE A 9 2.79 -3.09 -13.94
N GLY A 10 1.58 -3.34 -14.41
CA GLY A 10 0.78 -2.38 -15.16
C GLY A 10 0.01 -1.44 -14.24
N THR A 11 0.04 -0.14 -14.52
CA THR A 11 -0.81 0.87 -13.90
C THR A 11 -1.12 1.98 -14.90
N HIS A 12 -1.96 2.95 -14.57
CA HIS A 12 -2.29 4.01 -15.52
C HIS A 12 -1.18 5.07 -15.67
N ASN A 13 -1.14 5.70 -16.84
CA ASN A 13 -0.36 6.91 -17.09
C ASN A 13 -1.16 8.18 -16.74
N GLY A 14 -0.55 9.36 -16.85
CA GLY A 14 -1.20 10.62 -16.49
C GLY A 14 -1.09 10.94 -15.00
N HIS A 15 -2.02 11.77 -14.53
CA HIS A 15 -2.13 12.13 -13.12
C HIS A 15 -2.22 10.88 -12.25
N PHE A 16 -1.29 10.73 -11.31
CA PHE A 16 -1.21 9.60 -10.39
C PHE A 16 -1.73 9.95 -8.99
N HIS A 17 -2.25 8.95 -8.31
CA HIS A 17 -2.81 9.00 -6.97
C HIS A 17 -1.86 8.33 -5.97
N CYS A 18 -2.35 8.17 -4.75
CA CYS A 18 -1.57 7.58 -3.67
C CYS A 18 -1.60 6.06 -3.72
N ASP A 19 -2.72 5.50 -4.15
CA ASP A 19 -3.02 4.08 -4.03
C ASP A 19 -2.21 3.25 -5.03
N GLU A 20 -2.09 3.66 -6.29
CA GLU A 20 -1.30 2.92 -7.29
C GLU A 20 0.20 3.05 -7.05
N ILE A 21 0.65 4.21 -6.56
CA ILE A 21 2.03 4.43 -6.11
C ILE A 21 2.35 3.47 -4.97
N PHE A 22 1.47 3.38 -3.97
CA PHE A 22 1.69 2.52 -2.82
C PHE A 22 1.59 1.04 -3.17
N ALA A 23 0.64 0.66 -4.02
CA ALA A 23 0.50 -0.69 -4.55
C ALA A 23 1.79 -1.15 -5.25
N CYS A 24 2.40 -0.28 -6.07
CA CYS A 24 3.69 -0.55 -6.71
C CYS A 24 4.81 -0.72 -5.67
N PHE A 25 4.92 0.16 -4.68
CA PHE A 25 5.91 0.04 -3.61
C PHE A 25 5.77 -1.28 -2.82
N LEU A 26 4.54 -1.62 -2.43
CA LEU A 26 4.22 -2.85 -1.70
C LEU A 26 4.63 -4.10 -2.51
N LEU A 27 4.26 -4.15 -3.79
CA LEU A 27 4.68 -5.24 -4.66
C LEU A 27 6.19 -5.33 -4.75
N LYS A 28 6.89 -4.22 -5.05
CA LYS A 28 8.36 -4.18 -5.19
C LYS A 28 9.11 -4.47 -3.89
N SER A 29 8.43 -4.48 -2.74
CA SER A 29 9.00 -4.94 -1.46
C SER A 29 9.18 -6.47 -1.39
N LEU A 30 8.59 -7.22 -2.33
CA LEU A 30 8.73 -8.67 -2.44
C LEU A 30 9.89 -9.03 -3.39
N PRO A 31 10.68 -10.08 -3.11
CA PRO A 31 11.87 -10.41 -3.91
C PRO A 31 11.55 -10.66 -5.39
N ARG A 32 10.41 -11.28 -5.68
CA ARG A 32 9.96 -11.56 -7.06
C ARG A 32 9.57 -10.33 -7.87
N TYR A 33 9.34 -9.19 -7.22
CA TYR A 33 8.99 -7.92 -7.86
C TYR A 33 10.06 -6.84 -7.65
N ALA A 34 11.16 -7.14 -6.95
CA ALA A 34 12.19 -6.16 -6.59
C ALA A 34 12.68 -5.37 -7.82
N ASP A 35 12.95 -6.08 -8.91
CA ASP A 35 13.38 -5.51 -10.20
C ASP A 35 12.24 -5.39 -11.22
N ALA A 36 10.98 -5.49 -10.78
CA ALA A 36 9.84 -5.38 -11.69
C ALA A 36 9.79 -4.02 -12.40
N GLU A 37 9.49 -4.05 -13.69
CA GLU A 37 9.26 -2.88 -14.52
C GLU A 37 7.84 -2.36 -14.28
N ILE A 38 7.68 -1.06 -14.09
CA ILE A 38 6.37 -0.42 -13.96
C ILE A 38 5.97 0.13 -15.34
N ILE A 39 4.93 -0.45 -15.92
CA ILE A 39 4.38 -0.06 -17.21
C ILE A 39 3.18 0.85 -16.98
N ARG A 40 3.31 2.14 -17.31
CA ARG A 40 2.26 3.14 -17.14
C ARG A 40 1.49 3.34 -18.44
N THR A 41 0.28 2.81 -18.53
CA THR A 41 -0.55 2.85 -19.74
C THR A 41 -2.02 2.53 -19.44
N ARG A 42 -2.92 2.93 -20.33
CA ARG A 42 -4.33 2.47 -20.36
C ARG A 42 -4.62 1.54 -21.54
N ASP A 43 -3.63 1.18 -22.34
CA ASP A 43 -3.81 0.27 -23.47
C ASP A 43 -4.08 -1.17 -22.95
N PRO A 44 -5.29 -1.73 -23.18
CA PRO A 44 -5.62 -3.06 -22.68
C PRO A 44 -4.75 -4.17 -23.25
N LYS A 45 -4.15 -3.99 -24.44
CA LYS A 45 -3.24 -4.97 -25.03
C LYS A 45 -1.92 -5.04 -24.26
N ILE A 46 -1.38 -3.89 -23.88
CA ILE A 46 -0.15 -3.81 -23.08
C ILE A 46 -0.42 -4.31 -21.65
N LEU A 47 -1.57 -3.94 -21.07
CA LEU A 47 -1.96 -4.41 -19.73
C LEU A 47 -2.18 -5.93 -19.69
N ALA A 48 -2.61 -6.55 -20.79
CA ALA A 48 -2.72 -8.01 -20.88
C ALA A 48 -1.37 -8.73 -20.81
N GLU A 49 -0.28 -8.06 -21.18
CA GLU A 49 1.10 -8.58 -21.09
C GLU A 49 1.73 -8.40 -19.70
N CYS A 50 1.09 -7.65 -18.80
CA CYS A 50 1.60 -7.41 -17.45
C CYS A 50 1.26 -8.57 -16.50
N ASP A 51 2.22 -8.94 -15.65
CA ASP A 51 2.07 -10.02 -14.66
C ASP A 51 1.08 -9.63 -13.55
N THR A 52 1.11 -8.36 -13.14
CA THR A 52 0.17 -7.76 -12.19
C THR A 52 -0.32 -6.45 -12.76
N VAL A 53 -1.60 -6.13 -12.58
CA VAL A 53 -2.16 -4.81 -12.95
C VAL A 53 -2.85 -4.22 -11.73
N VAL A 54 -2.57 -2.95 -11.45
CA VAL A 54 -3.14 -2.18 -10.34
C VAL A 54 -3.73 -0.88 -10.86
N ASP A 55 -4.88 -0.49 -10.31
CA ASP A 55 -5.53 0.80 -10.55
C ASP A 55 -5.92 1.11 -12.01
N VAL A 56 -5.96 0.08 -12.85
CA VAL A 56 -6.35 0.22 -14.25
C VAL A 56 -6.87 -1.09 -14.82
N GLY A 57 -7.68 -0.98 -15.87
CA GLY A 57 -8.19 -2.13 -16.64
C GLY A 57 -9.61 -2.55 -16.28
N GLY A 58 -10.21 -1.97 -15.25
CA GLY A 58 -11.59 -2.17 -14.85
C GLY A 58 -11.87 -3.57 -14.32
N ILE A 59 -10.87 -4.28 -13.78
CA ILE A 59 -11.02 -5.67 -13.30
C ILE A 59 -10.37 -5.87 -11.92
N PHE A 60 -11.16 -6.38 -10.96
CA PHE A 60 -10.65 -7.05 -9.77
C PHE A 60 -10.76 -8.57 -9.94
N ASN A 61 -9.62 -9.24 -9.92
CA ASN A 61 -9.49 -10.69 -9.86
C ASN A 61 -8.13 -11.04 -9.26
N ALA A 62 -8.13 -11.49 -8.00
CA ALA A 62 -6.90 -11.82 -7.27
C ALA A 62 -6.11 -12.98 -7.89
N GLU A 63 -6.79 -14.00 -8.43
CA GLU A 63 -6.14 -15.15 -9.09
C GLU A 63 -5.39 -14.72 -10.36
N GLN A 64 -5.97 -13.79 -11.12
CA GLN A 64 -5.37 -13.20 -12.32
C GLN A 64 -4.48 -11.98 -12.01
N LYS A 65 -4.27 -11.66 -10.73
CA LYS A 65 -3.48 -10.49 -10.27
C LYS A 65 -3.91 -9.18 -10.93
N ARG A 66 -5.22 -8.97 -11.01
CA ARG A 66 -5.83 -7.71 -11.46
C ARG A 66 -6.47 -7.05 -10.25
N PHE A 67 -5.99 -5.87 -9.88
CA PHE A 67 -6.34 -5.17 -8.64
C PHE A 67 -6.76 -3.75 -8.96
N ASP A 68 -7.87 -3.62 -9.68
CA ASP A 68 -8.53 -2.35 -9.95
C ASP A 68 -9.91 -2.34 -9.25
N HIS A 69 -10.26 -1.22 -8.61
CA HIS A 69 -11.48 -1.01 -7.83
C HIS A 69 -12.51 -0.09 -8.51
N HIS A 70 -12.21 0.44 -9.70
CA HIS A 70 -13.02 1.45 -10.39
C HIS A 70 -14.37 0.95 -10.95
N GLN A 71 -14.71 -0.34 -10.80
CA GLN A 71 -15.97 -0.86 -11.30
C GLN A 71 -17.12 -0.31 -10.47
N LYS A 72 -18.22 0.10 -11.14
CA LYS A 72 -19.44 0.55 -10.43
C LYS A 72 -19.99 -0.49 -9.45
N THR A 73 -19.75 -1.76 -9.74
CA THR A 73 -20.18 -2.91 -8.92
C THR A 73 -19.18 -3.28 -7.83
N PHE A 74 -18.00 -2.68 -7.79
CA PHE A 74 -17.00 -3.01 -6.79
C PHE A 74 -17.43 -2.48 -5.42
N THR A 75 -17.56 -3.39 -4.47
CA THR A 75 -18.01 -3.12 -3.09
C THR A 75 -17.14 -3.83 -2.06
N ASP A 76 -16.02 -4.41 -2.47
CA ASP A 76 -15.19 -5.19 -1.57
C ASP A 76 -14.49 -4.29 -0.55
N THR A 77 -14.50 -4.76 0.69
CA THR A 77 -13.88 -4.16 1.85
C THR A 77 -12.90 -5.16 2.43
N PHE A 78 -12.05 -4.72 3.35
CA PHE A 78 -11.19 -5.69 4.03
C PHE A 78 -12.00 -6.78 4.74
N HIS A 79 -13.12 -6.42 5.37
CA HIS A 79 -14.03 -7.36 6.03
C HIS A 79 -14.67 -8.34 5.04
N SER A 80 -15.07 -7.91 3.83
CA SER A 80 -15.70 -8.83 2.87
C SER A 80 -14.73 -9.89 2.37
N LEU A 81 -13.44 -9.56 2.26
CA LEU A 81 -12.38 -10.49 1.84
C LEU A 81 -11.75 -11.26 3.01
N ARG A 82 -11.82 -10.72 4.24
CA ARG A 82 -11.31 -11.31 5.48
C ARG A 82 -12.31 -11.07 6.63
N PRO A 83 -13.32 -11.93 6.78
CA PRO A 83 -14.44 -11.73 7.71
C PRO A 83 -14.06 -11.57 9.19
N GLU A 84 -12.86 -11.99 9.59
CA GLU A 84 -12.34 -11.82 10.94
C GLU A 84 -11.90 -10.39 11.27
N LYS A 85 -11.79 -9.50 10.27
CA LYS A 85 -11.33 -8.12 10.42
C LYS A 85 -12.50 -7.13 10.41
N PRO A 86 -12.50 -6.06 11.21
CA PRO A 86 -13.67 -5.19 11.38
C PRO A 86 -13.83 -4.09 10.33
N TRP A 87 -12.91 -3.98 9.37
CA TRP A 87 -12.81 -2.79 8.52
C TRP A 87 -13.70 -2.85 7.30
N THR A 88 -14.59 -1.88 7.19
CA THR A 88 -15.66 -1.83 6.18
C THR A 88 -15.47 -0.72 5.14
N ILE A 89 -14.32 -0.05 5.13
CA ILE A 89 -13.96 0.89 4.06
C ILE A 89 -13.71 0.08 2.78
N LYS A 90 -14.24 0.56 1.66
CA LYS A 90 -14.01 -0.02 0.33
C LYS A 90 -12.52 0.04 0.02
N LEU A 91 -11.96 -1.04 -0.53
CA LEU A 91 -10.53 -1.09 -0.83
C LEU A 91 -10.19 -0.27 -2.09
N SER A 92 -9.08 0.45 -2.03
CA SER A 92 -8.36 0.97 -3.19
C SER A 92 -7.46 -0.12 -3.79
N SER A 93 -6.71 0.18 -4.85
CA SER A 93 -5.72 -0.76 -5.41
C SER A 93 -4.62 -1.09 -4.39
N ALA A 94 -4.20 -0.12 -3.58
CA ALA A 94 -3.27 -0.36 -2.46
C ALA A 94 -3.84 -1.32 -1.41
N GLY A 95 -5.09 -1.10 -1.00
CA GLY A 95 -5.79 -1.96 -0.04
C GLY A 95 -5.93 -3.39 -0.55
N LEU A 96 -6.22 -3.56 -1.85
CA LEU A 96 -6.27 -4.86 -2.51
C LEU A 96 -4.90 -5.56 -2.51
N ILE A 97 -3.82 -4.85 -2.85
CA ILE A 97 -2.47 -5.41 -2.71
C ILE A 97 -2.17 -5.79 -1.26
N TYR A 98 -2.53 -4.94 -0.30
CA TYR A 98 -2.25 -5.20 1.11
C TYR A 98 -3.03 -6.40 1.67
N VAL A 99 -4.32 -6.54 1.37
CA VAL A 99 -5.12 -7.68 1.88
C VAL A 99 -4.63 -9.02 1.32
N HIS A 100 -4.09 -9.04 0.09
CA HIS A 100 -3.60 -10.27 -0.55
C HIS A 100 -2.11 -10.56 -0.28
N PHE A 101 -1.25 -9.54 -0.25
CA PHE A 101 0.21 -9.70 -0.14
C PHE A 101 0.81 -9.12 1.15
N GLY A 102 0.07 -8.31 1.92
CA GLY A 102 0.61 -7.57 3.07
C GLY A 102 1.27 -8.46 4.12
N GLN A 103 0.69 -9.62 4.42
CA GLN A 103 1.30 -10.57 5.36
C GLN A 103 2.66 -11.07 4.87
N GLU A 104 2.79 -11.33 3.57
CA GLU A 104 4.02 -11.79 2.96
C GLU A 104 5.06 -10.66 2.91
N ILE A 105 4.64 -9.46 2.53
CA ILE A 105 5.47 -8.26 2.51
C ILE A 105 6.07 -8.02 3.90
N LEU A 106 5.25 -8.02 4.95
CA LEU A 106 5.72 -7.81 6.31
C LEU A 106 6.69 -8.89 6.79
N LYS A 107 6.44 -10.16 6.41
CA LYS A 107 7.37 -11.26 6.69
C LYS A 107 8.71 -11.04 5.99
N GLU A 108 8.71 -10.57 4.75
CA GLU A 108 9.95 -10.25 4.02
C GLU A 108 10.72 -9.11 4.68
N LEU A 109 10.03 -8.02 5.03
CA LEU A 109 10.66 -6.88 5.72
C LEU A 109 11.28 -7.30 7.06
N LEU A 110 10.56 -8.11 7.85
CA LEU A 110 11.04 -8.62 9.13
C LEU A 110 12.27 -9.54 9.03
N LYS A 111 12.57 -10.13 7.86
CA LYS A 111 13.80 -10.94 7.71
C LYS A 111 15.06 -10.12 7.96
N LYS A 112 15.01 -8.82 7.69
CA LYS A 112 16.12 -7.87 7.89
C LYS A 112 16.35 -7.51 9.36
N GLU A 113 15.39 -7.83 10.23
CA GLU A 113 15.44 -7.50 11.64
C GLU A 113 16.18 -8.56 12.47
N THR A 114 16.95 -8.09 13.45
CA THR A 114 17.67 -8.94 14.41
C THR A 114 16.74 -9.34 15.56
N MET A 115 15.90 -10.35 15.33
CA MET A 115 15.01 -10.95 16.32
C MET A 115 14.70 -12.42 15.98
N ASP A 116 14.22 -13.19 16.97
CA ASP A 116 13.88 -14.60 16.78
C ASP A 116 12.73 -14.80 15.79
N ASP A 117 12.78 -15.88 15.00
CA ASP A 117 11.78 -16.17 13.96
C ASP A 117 10.36 -16.35 14.52
N SER A 118 10.22 -16.90 15.73
CA SER A 118 8.93 -17.02 16.42
C SER A 118 8.34 -15.64 16.76
N VAL A 119 9.19 -14.70 17.15
CA VAL A 119 8.81 -13.30 17.40
C VAL A 119 8.44 -12.64 16.08
N LYS A 120 9.20 -12.85 15.00
CA LYS A 120 8.86 -12.33 13.65
C LYS A 120 7.49 -12.82 13.18
N ASP A 121 7.19 -14.11 13.30
CA ASP A 121 5.89 -14.63 12.85
C ASP A 121 4.74 -14.01 13.65
N HIS A 122 4.88 -13.93 14.97
CA HIS A 122 3.86 -13.30 15.83
C HIS A 122 3.70 -11.80 15.53
N LEU A 123 4.81 -11.06 15.46
CA LEU A 123 4.83 -9.64 15.19
C LEU A 123 4.27 -9.31 13.80
N SER A 124 4.54 -10.14 12.80
CA SER A 124 4.00 -9.96 11.44
C SER A 124 2.47 -9.93 11.41
N LYS A 125 1.81 -10.71 12.26
CA LYS A 125 0.33 -10.74 12.38
C LYS A 125 -0.20 -9.48 13.06
N ILE A 126 0.52 -8.97 14.06
CA ILE A 126 0.16 -7.74 14.77
C ILE A 126 0.37 -6.51 13.86
N LEU A 127 1.51 -6.47 13.16
CA LEU A 127 1.85 -5.40 12.22
C LEU A 127 0.85 -5.33 11.06
N PHE A 128 0.35 -6.48 10.59
CA PHE A 128 -0.66 -6.53 9.53
C PHE A 128 -1.89 -5.70 9.90
N ASP A 129 -2.38 -5.85 11.13
CA ASP A 129 -3.55 -5.11 11.59
C ASP A 129 -3.22 -3.66 11.89
N LYS A 130 -2.09 -3.41 12.56
CA LYS A 130 -1.68 -2.06 12.96
C LYS A 130 -1.40 -1.16 11.77
N LEU A 131 -0.68 -1.65 10.77
CA LEU A 131 -0.34 -0.88 9.58
C LEU A 131 -1.55 -0.70 8.68
N TYR A 132 -2.47 -1.68 8.58
CA TYR A 132 -3.72 -1.44 7.87
C TYR A 132 -4.55 -0.34 8.54
N GLU A 133 -4.82 -0.48 9.84
CA GLU A 133 -5.65 0.46 10.61
C GLU A 133 -5.09 1.88 10.66
N ASN A 134 -3.76 2.03 10.75
CA ASN A 134 -3.13 3.33 11.02
C ASN A 134 -2.36 3.91 9.81
N PHE A 135 -2.43 3.28 8.65
CA PHE A 135 -1.77 3.77 7.43
C PHE A 135 -2.55 3.45 6.16
N VAL A 136 -2.78 2.17 5.85
CA VAL A 136 -3.37 1.76 4.56
C VAL A 136 -4.84 2.17 4.44
N GLN A 137 -5.61 2.07 5.53
CA GLN A 137 -7.02 2.42 5.53
C GLN A 137 -7.27 3.90 5.22
N GLU A 138 -6.36 4.81 5.61
CA GLU A 138 -6.48 6.22 5.24
C GLU A 138 -6.40 6.40 3.72
N ILE A 139 -5.50 5.66 3.06
CA ILE A 139 -5.35 5.69 1.60
C ILE A 139 -6.62 5.14 0.95
N ASP A 140 -7.12 3.97 1.40
CA ASP A 140 -8.39 3.39 0.93
C ASP A 140 -9.56 4.37 1.05
N ALA A 141 -9.67 5.04 2.20
CA ALA A 141 -10.76 5.97 2.46
C ALA A 141 -10.69 7.20 1.55
N ILE A 142 -9.52 7.85 1.45
CA ILE A 142 -9.34 9.06 0.62
C ILE A 142 -9.62 8.75 -0.85
N ASP A 143 -9.10 7.64 -1.33
CA ASP A 143 -9.21 7.23 -2.73
C ASP A 143 -10.66 6.90 -3.13
N ASN A 144 -11.42 6.29 -2.21
CA ASN A 144 -12.84 6.04 -2.40
C ASN A 144 -13.75 7.24 -2.04
N GLY A 145 -13.17 8.42 -1.79
CA GLY A 145 -13.90 9.65 -1.49
C GLY A 145 -14.66 9.62 -0.17
N VAL A 146 -14.19 8.85 0.81
CA VAL A 146 -14.79 8.76 2.15
C VAL A 146 -14.23 9.86 3.04
N ASP A 147 -15.11 10.69 3.57
CA ASP A 147 -14.75 11.71 4.55
C ASP A 147 -14.37 11.09 5.90
N ILE A 148 -13.43 11.72 6.61
CA ILE A 148 -13.00 11.30 7.96
C ILE A 148 -14.13 11.38 9.01
N GLY A 149 -15.16 12.18 8.75
CA GLY A 149 -16.31 12.33 9.62
C GLY A 149 -17.30 13.38 9.12
N GLU A 150 -18.47 13.44 9.75
CA GLU A 150 -19.51 14.40 9.41
C GLU A 150 -19.22 15.80 10.01
N ASN A 151 -19.69 16.85 9.33
CA ASN A 151 -19.65 18.25 9.82
C ASN A 151 -18.24 18.78 10.17
N MET A 152 -17.24 18.46 9.34
CA MET A 152 -15.85 18.90 9.51
C MET A 152 -15.72 20.43 9.60
N LYS A 153 -15.06 20.93 10.66
CA LYS A 153 -14.82 22.37 10.87
C LYS A 153 -13.64 22.93 10.05
N TYR A 154 -12.73 22.07 9.61
CA TYR A 154 -11.57 22.41 8.78
C TYR A 154 -11.19 21.22 7.90
N ARG A 155 -10.40 21.48 6.86
CA ARG A 155 -9.90 20.46 5.93
C ARG A 155 -8.42 20.17 6.21
N ILE A 156 -8.06 18.88 6.26
CA ILE A 156 -6.66 18.45 6.23
C ILE A 156 -6.21 18.38 4.77
N SER A 157 -5.24 19.20 4.39
CA SER A 157 -4.69 19.24 3.03
C SER A 157 -3.25 18.75 2.93
N THR A 158 -2.72 18.17 4.00
CA THR A 158 -1.32 17.72 4.13
C THR A 158 -1.21 16.22 4.41
N ASN A 159 -2.28 15.45 4.19
CA ASN A 159 -2.26 13.99 4.28
C ASN A 159 -1.31 13.39 3.23
N LEU A 160 -1.02 12.09 3.37
CA LEU A 160 -0.08 11.40 2.48
C LEU A 160 -0.52 11.46 1.01
N SER A 161 -1.81 11.26 0.72
CA SER A 161 -2.32 11.35 -0.65
C SER A 161 -2.15 12.74 -1.27
N ALA A 162 -2.33 13.81 -0.49
CA ALA A 162 -2.04 15.17 -0.94
C ALA A 162 -0.55 15.39 -1.21
N ARG A 163 0.33 14.82 -0.37
CA ARG A 163 1.78 14.91 -0.51
C ARG A 163 2.31 14.15 -1.73
N VAL A 164 1.75 12.96 -2.00
CA VAL A 164 1.97 12.25 -3.27
C VAL A 164 1.47 13.09 -4.44
N GLY A 165 0.27 13.66 -4.33
CA GLY A 165 -0.33 14.51 -5.36
C GLY A 165 0.54 15.70 -5.77
N TYR A 166 1.33 16.28 -4.85
CA TYR A 166 2.25 17.38 -5.16
C TYR A 166 3.42 17.01 -6.10
N PHE A 167 3.68 15.72 -6.32
CA PHE A 167 4.66 15.28 -7.32
C PHE A 167 4.09 15.18 -8.74
N ASN A 168 2.77 15.33 -8.92
CA ASN A 168 2.21 15.42 -10.25
C ASN A 168 2.67 16.70 -10.96
N PRO A 169 2.82 16.68 -12.30
CA PRO A 169 3.10 17.88 -13.06
C PRO A 169 2.02 18.93 -12.86
N ALA A 170 2.42 20.20 -12.84
CA ALA A 170 1.46 21.30 -12.88
C ALA A 170 0.70 21.27 -14.22
N TRP A 171 -0.55 21.76 -14.22
CA TRP A 171 -1.39 21.80 -15.43
C TRP A 171 -0.75 22.60 -16.58
N ASN A 172 0.16 23.52 -16.26
CA ASN A 172 0.88 24.38 -17.19
C ASN A 172 2.38 24.03 -17.30
N ASP A 173 2.79 22.83 -16.89
CA ASP A 173 4.16 22.37 -17.08
C ASP A 173 4.45 22.21 -18.59
N PRO A 174 5.56 22.77 -19.12
CA PRO A 174 5.88 22.63 -20.54
C PRO A 174 6.28 21.20 -20.93
N ASN A 175 6.70 20.36 -19.98
CA ASN A 175 7.15 18.98 -20.22
C ASN A 175 6.48 17.99 -19.24
N PRO A 176 5.14 17.86 -19.27
CA PRO A 176 4.39 17.14 -18.25
C PRO A 176 4.75 15.66 -18.18
N THR A 177 5.04 15.00 -19.31
CA THR A 177 5.39 13.58 -19.35
C THR A 177 6.67 13.25 -18.59
N GLU A 178 7.75 14.01 -18.80
CA GLU A 178 9.03 13.80 -18.11
C GLU A 178 8.89 14.06 -16.59
N LYS A 179 8.09 15.06 -16.25
CA LYS A 179 7.77 15.40 -14.86
C LYS A 179 6.91 14.36 -14.19
N GLU A 180 5.96 13.78 -14.90
CA GLU A 180 5.14 12.67 -14.42
C GLU A 180 5.99 11.44 -14.10
N GLU A 181 6.94 11.07 -14.96
CA GLU A 181 7.84 9.94 -14.72
C GLU A 181 8.76 10.16 -13.51
N THR A 182 9.35 11.36 -13.41
CA THR A 182 10.22 11.72 -12.28
C THR A 182 9.43 11.80 -10.99
N GLY A 183 8.27 12.46 -11.03
CA GLY A 183 7.36 12.64 -9.90
C GLY A 183 6.84 11.31 -9.36
N PHE A 184 6.52 10.36 -10.23
CA PHE A 184 6.10 9.02 -9.81
C PHE A 184 7.18 8.30 -9.00
N LYS A 185 8.45 8.40 -9.41
CA LYS A 185 9.57 7.81 -8.65
C LYS A 185 9.75 8.49 -7.29
N GLN A 186 9.67 9.82 -7.26
CA GLN A 186 9.77 10.60 -6.01
C GLN A 186 8.60 10.31 -5.05
N ALA A 187 7.38 10.18 -5.58
CA ALA A 187 6.21 9.80 -4.80
C ALA A 187 6.34 8.39 -4.23
N MET A 188 6.85 7.43 -5.03
CA MET A 188 7.10 6.06 -4.58
C MET A 188 8.16 5.99 -3.47
N GLU A 189 9.22 6.82 -3.56
CA GLU A 189 10.20 6.98 -2.49
C GLU A 189 9.58 7.58 -1.22
N LEU A 190 8.77 8.65 -1.37
CA LEU A 190 8.11 9.30 -0.24
C LEU A 190 7.23 8.30 0.55
N ILE A 191 6.31 7.63 -0.14
CA ILE A 191 5.38 6.70 0.51
C ILE A 191 6.10 5.50 1.10
N GLY A 192 7.14 5.02 0.41
CA GLY A 192 7.94 3.90 0.86
C GLY A 192 8.66 4.22 2.17
N ASN A 193 9.30 5.39 2.25
CA ASN A 193 9.96 5.85 3.47
C ASN A 193 8.97 6.01 4.62
N GLU A 194 7.79 6.60 4.40
CA GLU A 194 6.80 6.77 5.46
C GLU A 194 6.23 5.45 5.96
N PHE A 195 5.95 4.50 5.05
CA PHE A 195 5.50 3.18 5.43
C PHE A 195 6.57 2.44 6.25
N LEU A 196 7.83 2.48 5.81
CA LEU A 196 8.94 1.86 6.54
C LEU A 196 9.18 2.53 7.89
N ASP A 197 9.06 3.85 7.99
CA ASP A 197 9.14 4.57 9.26
C ASP A 197 8.06 4.09 10.25
N ARG A 198 6.81 3.91 9.79
CA ARG A 198 5.74 3.35 10.63
C ARG A 198 6.03 1.90 11.03
N PHE A 199 6.48 1.08 10.08
CA PHE A 199 6.86 -0.31 10.33
C PHE A 199 7.96 -0.40 11.42
N HIS A 200 9.04 0.37 11.27
CA HIS A 200 10.15 0.42 12.21
C HIS A 200 9.74 1.03 13.57
N ASP A 201 8.86 2.04 13.59
CA ASP A 201 8.33 2.59 14.84
C ASP A 201 7.60 1.52 15.66
N TYR A 202 6.76 0.70 15.01
CA TYR A 202 6.08 -0.39 15.69
C TYR A 202 7.04 -1.44 16.26
N ILE A 203 8.11 -1.75 15.53
CA ILE A 203 9.08 -2.79 15.92
C ILE A 203 10.02 -2.31 17.01
N HIS A 204 10.56 -1.10 16.90
CA HIS A 204 11.64 -0.62 17.76
C HIS A 204 11.17 0.22 18.95
N ARG A 205 9.95 0.77 18.89
CA ARG A 205 9.42 1.63 19.97
C ARG A 205 8.18 1.02 20.60
N TRP A 206 7.16 0.69 19.80
CA TRP A 206 5.89 0.21 20.35
C TRP A 206 5.99 -1.21 20.93
N TRP A 207 6.59 -2.15 20.19
CA TRP A 207 6.68 -3.55 20.59
C TRP A 207 7.45 -3.76 21.92
N PRO A 208 8.64 -3.15 22.14
CA PRO A 208 9.33 -3.26 23.42
C PRO A 208 8.54 -2.63 24.58
N ALA A 209 7.88 -1.49 24.34
CA ALA A 209 7.07 -0.81 25.35
C ALA A 209 5.86 -1.66 25.79
N ARG A 210 5.24 -2.37 24.86
CA ARG A 210 4.14 -3.30 25.15
C ARG A 210 4.56 -4.37 26.17
N SER A 211 5.70 -5.01 25.97
CA SER A 211 6.21 -6.04 26.88
C SER A 211 6.44 -5.51 28.29
N LEU A 212 6.93 -4.27 28.43
CA LEU A 212 7.10 -3.62 29.73
C LEU A 212 5.76 -3.35 30.41
N LEU A 213 4.76 -2.90 29.64
CA LEU A 213 3.41 -2.65 30.16
C LEU A 213 2.71 -3.95 30.61
N GLU A 214 2.82 -5.02 29.82
CA GLU A 214 2.25 -6.32 30.17
C GLU A 214 2.84 -6.85 31.49
N GLN A 215 4.16 -6.71 31.68
CA GLN A 215 4.83 -7.07 32.94
C GLN A 215 4.38 -6.18 34.11
N ALA A 216 4.24 -4.88 33.90
CA ALA A 216 3.78 -3.96 34.94
C ALA A 216 2.33 -4.27 35.37
N ILE A 217 1.46 -4.60 34.42
CA ILE A 217 0.08 -5.02 34.69
C ILE A 217 0.05 -6.34 35.46
N ALA A 218 0.88 -7.31 35.08
CA ALA A 218 0.95 -8.60 35.78
C ALA A 218 1.38 -8.43 37.24
N LYS A 219 2.33 -7.52 37.51
CA LYS A 219 2.87 -7.24 38.85
C LYS A 219 2.08 -6.23 39.68
N ARG A 220 0.97 -5.69 39.16
CA ARG A 220 0.25 -4.58 39.83
C ARG A 220 -0.43 -4.97 41.15
N PHE A 221 -0.53 -6.27 41.42
CA PHE A 221 -1.12 -6.83 42.64
C PHE A 221 -0.12 -7.67 43.45
N ASP A 222 1.15 -7.69 43.04
CA ASP A 222 2.26 -8.24 43.83
C ASP A 222 2.77 -7.18 44.81
#